data_AF-A0A1C5PDF9-F1
#
_entry.id   AF-A0A1C5PDF9-F1
#
_cell.length_a   1.000
_cell.length_b   1.000
_cell.length_c   1.000
_cell.angle_alpha   90.00
_cell.angle_beta   90.00
_cell.angle_gamma   90.00
#
_symmetry.space_group_name_H-M   'P 1'
#
loop_
_entity.id
_entity.type
_entity.pdbx_description
1 polymer ?
#
loop_
_entity_poly.entity_id
_entity_poly.type
_entity_poly.pdbx_seq_one_letter_code
_entity_poly.pdbx_strand_id
1 'polypeptide(L)'
;MKFEKINKNQLGDSTYYVDDRKKFINFVDDFKVVGVSWGQPTTISSDYFLRLLENGATVRFRNNDSSRKLNQFYVGLLDHGVLWKLENGKVICTAMPYGDEADIVTRFYELKNKYKHLDEITLEFLDDRYKFRKNGDRMILISVNKI
;
A
#
# COMPACT_ATOMS: atom_id res chain seq x y z
N MET A 1 -1.39 -11.77 8.46
CA MET A 1 -0.58 -10.54 8.66
C MET A 1 -1.09 -9.79 9.88
N LYS A 2 -0.23 -9.10 10.63
CA LYS A 2 -0.63 -8.29 11.80
C LYS A 2 -0.50 -6.81 11.43
N PHE A 3 -1.54 -6.03 11.70
CA PHE A 3 -1.49 -4.57 11.59
C PHE A 3 -1.14 -3.98 12.96
N GLU A 4 0.00 -3.33 13.05
CA GLU A 4 0.44 -2.60 14.24
C GLU A 4 -0.36 -1.31 14.37
N LYS A 5 -0.72 -0.93 15.60
CA LYS A 5 -1.49 0.29 15.84
C LYS A 5 -0.66 1.52 15.47
N ILE A 6 -1.25 2.47 14.75
CA ILE A 6 -0.59 3.76 14.50
C ILE A 6 -0.50 4.55 15.82
N ASN A 7 0.72 4.89 16.22
CA ASN A 7 0.97 5.82 17.31
C ASN A 7 1.55 7.13 16.78
N LYS A 8 0.69 8.15 16.59
CA LYS A 8 1.06 9.48 16.09
C LYS A 8 2.10 10.21 16.96
N ASN A 9 2.23 9.80 18.23
CA ASN A 9 3.13 10.40 19.21
C ASN A 9 4.51 9.73 19.25
N GLN A 10 4.64 8.51 18.70
CA GLN A 10 5.90 7.73 18.68
C GLN A 10 6.52 7.66 17.28
N LEU A 11 6.25 8.63 16.41
CA LEU A 11 6.84 8.72 15.07
C LEU A 11 8.31 9.23 15.08
N GLY A 12 8.95 9.38 16.24
CA GLY A 12 10.36 9.78 16.33
C GLY A 12 11.31 8.65 15.98
N ASP A 13 12.53 8.99 15.51
CA ASP A 13 13.79 8.27 15.20
C ASP A 13 13.80 6.80 14.73
N SER A 14 12.73 6.02 14.87
CA SER A 14 12.66 4.59 14.58
C SER A 14 11.77 4.23 13.38
N THR A 15 11.25 5.18 12.63
CA THR A 15 10.56 4.88 11.38
C THR A 15 11.47 5.22 10.20
N TYR A 16 12.28 4.25 9.77
CA TYR A 16 13.00 4.25 8.46
C TYR A 16 12.07 4.54 7.24
N TYR A 17 10.77 4.65 7.50
CA TYR A 17 9.66 4.68 6.57
C TYR A 17 8.89 6.00 6.55
N VAL A 18 9.28 7.01 7.34
CA VAL A 18 8.64 8.33 7.38
C VAL A 18 9.73 9.41 7.48
N ASP A 19 9.87 10.21 6.42
CA ASP A 19 10.81 11.35 6.34
C ASP A 19 10.11 12.69 6.70
N ASP A 20 8.81 12.83 6.43
CA ASP A 20 8.03 14.04 6.74
C ASP A 20 6.83 13.72 7.64
N ARG A 21 6.95 14.09 8.91
CA ARG A 21 5.92 13.83 9.93
C ARG A 21 4.60 14.55 9.64
N LYS A 22 4.64 15.79 9.13
CA LYS A 22 3.43 16.58 8.89
C LYS A 22 2.59 15.91 7.80
N LYS A 23 3.24 15.53 6.69
CA LYS A 23 2.58 14.81 5.60
C LYS A 23 2.05 13.45 6.02
N PHE A 24 2.79 12.74 6.88
CA PHE A 24 2.33 11.47 7.44
C PHE A 24 1.07 11.64 8.29
N ILE A 25 1.03 12.67 9.16
CA ILE A 25 -0.15 12.97 9.98
C ILE A 25 -1.35 13.31 9.08
N ASN A 26 -1.16 14.13 8.04
CA ASN A 26 -2.23 14.41 7.06
C ASN A 26 -2.78 13.12 6.45
N PHE A 27 -1.91 12.21 6.01
CA PHE A 27 -2.33 10.92 5.44
C PHE A 27 -3.11 10.09 6.46
N VAL A 28 -2.61 9.95 7.68
CA VAL A 28 -3.28 9.16 8.73
C VAL A 28 -4.66 9.74 9.08
N ASP A 29 -4.77 11.07 9.17
CA ASP A 29 -5.99 11.76 9.57
C ASP A 29 -7.05 11.79 8.48
N ASP A 30 -6.65 12.06 7.23
CA ASP A 30 -7.56 12.16 6.10
C ASP A 30 -8.10 10.78 5.71
N PHE A 31 -7.25 9.74 5.71
CA PHE A 31 -7.66 8.37 5.38
C PHE A 31 -8.18 7.57 6.57
N LYS A 32 -8.21 8.13 7.79
CA LYS A 32 -8.63 7.45 9.03
C LYS A 32 -7.85 6.16 9.28
N VAL A 33 -6.52 6.21 9.14
CA VAL A 33 -5.64 5.07 9.33
C VAL A 33 -5.50 4.74 10.82
N VAL A 34 -5.72 3.48 11.18
CA VAL A 34 -5.62 2.99 12.57
C VAL A 34 -4.54 1.92 12.75
N GLY A 35 -4.07 1.31 11.67
CA GLY A 35 -2.99 0.35 11.74
C GLY A 35 -2.18 0.23 10.46
N VAL A 36 -1.01 -0.40 10.58
CA VAL A 36 -0.03 -0.54 9.50
C VAL A 36 0.62 -1.91 9.55
N SER A 37 0.85 -2.50 8.39
CA SER A 37 1.78 -3.62 8.25
C SER A 37 2.99 -3.12 7.47
N TRP A 38 4.05 -2.78 8.21
CA TRP A 38 5.34 -2.43 7.63
C TRP A 38 5.95 -3.68 7.00
N GLY A 39 5.92 -3.76 5.67
CA GLY A 39 6.36 -4.94 4.93
C GLY A 39 5.81 -4.90 3.51
N GLN A 40 6.69 -5.12 2.55
CA GLN A 40 6.36 -4.98 1.14
C GLN A 40 5.26 -5.99 0.78
N PRO A 41 4.16 -5.56 0.11
CA PRO A 41 3.15 -6.47 -0.46
C PRO A 41 3.76 -7.58 -1.33
N THR A 42 4.99 -7.40 -1.77
CA THR A 42 5.73 -8.33 -2.60
C THR A 42 6.05 -9.68 -1.94
N THR A 43 5.98 -9.78 -0.60
CA THR A 43 6.20 -11.03 0.16
C THR A 43 4.94 -11.88 0.35
N ILE A 44 3.77 -11.35 0.00
CA ILE A 44 2.50 -12.08 0.04
C ILE A 44 2.05 -12.49 -1.36
N SER A 45 1.13 -13.46 -1.43
CA SER A 45 0.51 -13.85 -2.69
C SER A 45 -0.39 -12.74 -3.23
N SER A 46 -0.54 -12.71 -4.56
CA SER A 46 -1.50 -11.84 -5.24
C SER A 46 -2.92 -12.01 -4.69
N ASP A 47 -3.30 -13.26 -4.41
CA ASP A 47 -4.64 -13.61 -3.94
C ASP A 47 -4.86 -13.10 -2.51
N TYR A 48 -3.85 -13.20 -1.64
CA TYR A 48 -3.97 -12.66 -0.30
C TYR A 48 -3.96 -11.13 -0.29
N PHE A 49 -3.11 -10.52 -1.12
CA PHE A 49 -3.10 -9.08 -1.32
C PHE A 49 -4.48 -8.56 -1.73
N LEU A 50 -5.11 -9.18 -2.74
CA LEU A 50 -6.45 -8.82 -3.17
C LEU A 50 -7.49 -9.01 -2.07
N ARG A 51 -7.52 -10.19 -1.43
CA ARG A 51 -8.50 -10.45 -0.37
C ARG A 51 -8.41 -9.42 0.75
N LEU A 52 -7.20 -8.96 1.09
CA LEU A 52 -7.02 -7.89 2.07
C LEU A 52 -7.66 -6.58 1.61
N LEU A 53 -7.42 -6.16 0.36
CA LEU A 53 -8.02 -4.94 -0.17
C LEU A 53 -9.56 -5.02 -0.22
N GLU A 54 -10.12 -6.15 -0.64
CA GLU A 54 -11.57 -6.36 -0.76
C GLU A 54 -12.28 -6.51 0.58
N ASN A 55 -11.74 -7.38 1.45
CA ASN A 55 -12.43 -7.87 2.64
C ASN A 55 -11.81 -7.32 3.94
N GLY A 56 -10.82 -6.44 3.83
CA GLY A 56 -10.21 -5.74 4.94
C GLY A 56 -9.31 -6.59 5.84
N ALA A 57 -9.01 -6.04 7.01
CA ALA A 57 -7.98 -6.56 7.89
C ALA A 57 -8.34 -7.86 8.64
N THR A 58 -9.60 -8.31 8.57
CA THR A 58 -10.08 -9.54 9.21
C THR A 58 -9.77 -10.81 8.42
N VAL A 59 -9.26 -10.68 7.19
CA VAL A 59 -8.92 -11.82 6.35
C VAL A 59 -7.82 -12.66 6.99
N ARG A 60 -8.14 -13.93 7.20
CA ARG A 60 -7.21 -14.92 7.74
C ARG A 60 -6.16 -15.29 6.71
N PHE A 61 -4.92 -15.36 7.19
CA PHE A 61 -3.79 -15.88 6.43
C PHE A 61 -3.95 -17.40 6.21
N ARG A 62 -3.69 -17.88 5.01
CA ARG A 62 -3.72 -19.30 4.58
C ARG A 62 -2.31 -19.77 4.23
N ASN A 63 -2.07 -21.08 4.22
CA ASN A 63 -0.73 -21.65 4.02
C ASN A 63 -0.04 -21.25 2.69
N ASN A 64 -0.80 -20.86 1.67
CA ASN A 64 -0.30 -20.42 0.34
C ASN A 64 -0.33 -18.89 0.15
N ASP A 65 -0.56 -18.12 1.21
CA ASP A 65 -0.62 -16.65 1.16
C ASP A 65 0.77 -15.99 1.15
N SER A 66 1.84 -16.77 1.29
CA SER A 66 3.21 -16.31 1.06
C SER A 66 3.65 -16.62 -0.37
N SER A 67 4.22 -15.62 -1.04
CA SER A 67 4.75 -15.76 -2.39
C SER A 67 5.72 -14.62 -2.67
N ARG A 68 6.55 -14.78 -3.70
CA ARG A 68 7.37 -13.69 -4.26
C ARG A 68 6.93 -13.29 -5.67
N LYS A 69 5.76 -13.77 -6.11
CA LYS A 69 5.24 -13.47 -7.46
C LYS A 69 5.02 -11.97 -7.69
N LEU A 70 4.69 -11.21 -6.65
CA LEU A 70 4.55 -9.76 -6.72
C LEU A 70 5.90 -9.02 -6.78
N ASN A 71 7.04 -9.66 -6.50
CA ASN A 71 8.37 -9.02 -6.58
C ASN A 71 8.68 -8.47 -7.98
N GLN A 72 8.14 -9.06 -9.04
CA GLN A 72 8.34 -8.56 -10.41
C GLN A 72 7.78 -7.14 -10.62
N PHE A 73 6.82 -6.73 -9.77
CA PHE A 73 6.21 -5.40 -9.78
C PHE A 73 6.83 -4.48 -8.72
N TYR A 74 7.92 -4.89 -8.06
CA TYR A 74 8.54 -4.12 -6.98
C TYR A 74 8.99 -2.74 -7.48
N VAL A 75 10.01 -2.67 -8.34
CA VAL A 75 10.65 -1.40 -8.72
C VAL A 75 9.66 -0.42 -9.36
N GLY A 76 8.81 -0.88 -10.27
CA GLY A 76 7.95 -0.01 -11.07
C GLY A 76 6.55 0.26 -10.51
N LEU A 77 6.17 -0.34 -9.38
CA LEU A 77 4.81 -0.16 -8.84
C LEU A 77 4.75 -0.28 -7.32
N LEU A 78 5.28 -1.36 -6.75
CA LEU A 78 5.13 -1.70 -5.33
C LEU A 78 6.36 -1.31 -4.48
N ASP A 79 7.24 -0.45 -5.01
CA ASP A 79 8.43 -0.03 -4.29
C ASP A 79 7.99 0.71 -3.03
N HIS A 80 8.68 0.41 -1.93
CA HIS A 80 8.32 0.94 -0.63
C HIS A 80 6.87 0.68 -0.21
N GLY A 81 6.22 -0.34 -0.79
CA GLY A 81 4.82 -0.67 -0.56
C GLY A 81 4.48 -0.93 0.91
N VAL A 82 3.33 -0.43 1.35
CA VAL A 82 2.83 -0.59 2.72
C VAL A 82 1.32 -0.81 2.70
N LEU A 83 0.86 -1.75 3.52
CA LEU A 83 -0.57 -1.99 3.75
C LEU A 83 -1.04 -1.25 5.01
N TRP A 84 -2.16 -0.56 4.89
CA TRP A 84 -2.76 0.25 5.95
C TRP A 84 -4.14 -0.27 6.28
N LYS A 85 -4.44 -0.38 7.56
CA LYS A 85 -5.78 -0.66 8.08
C LYS A 85 -6.46 0.66 8.41
N LEU A 86 -7.65 0.86 7.87
CA LEU A 86 -8.52 2.00 8.15
C LEU A 86 -9.45 1.71 9.33
N GLU A 87 -10.02 2.75 9.93
CA GLU A 87 -10.94 2.66 11.07
C GLU A 87 -12.16 1.78 10.77
N ASN A 88 -12.70 1.86 9.55
CA ASN A 88 -13.81 1.02 9.08
C ASN A 88 -13.43 -0.43 8.77
N GLY A 89 -12.17 -0.82 9.01
CA GLY A 89 -11.67 -2.18 8.79
C GLY A 89 -11.16 -2.46 7.37
N LYS A 90 -11.38 -1.56 6.40
CA LYS A 90 -10.80 -1.66 5.05
C LYS A 90 -9.28 -1.66 5.10
N VAL A 91 -8.67 -2.23 4.07
CA VAL A 91 -7.22 -2.18 3.86
C VAL A 91 -6.92 -1.50 2.54
N ILE A 92 -5.91 -0.65 2.56
CA ILE A 92 -5.40 0.04 1.38
C ILE A 92 -3.89 -0.18 1.28
N CYS A 93 -3.34 -0.09 0.08
CA CYS A 93 -1.91 -0.20 -0.16
C CYS A 93 -1.39 1.13 -0.69
N THR A 94 -0.35 1.69 -0.09
CA THR A 94 0.41 2.78 -0.72
C THR A 94 1.74 2.27 -1.21
N ALA A 95 2.29 2.85 -2.27
CA ALA A 95 3.65 2.60 -2.73
C ALA A 95 4.29 3.89 -3.25
N MET A 96 5.60 3.86 -3.44
CA MET A 96 6.38 5.01 -3.91
C MET A 96 7.34 4.59 -5.02
N PRO A 97 6.81 4.22 -6.21
CA PRO A 97 7.63 3.82 -7.34
C PRO A 97 8.40 5.00 -7.94
N TYR A 98 9.47 4.66 -8.67
CA TYR A 98 10.19 5.57 -9.54
C TYR A 98 9.64 5.48 -10.96
N GLY A 99 9.60 6.60 -11.67
CA GLY A 99 9.05 6.73 -13.02
C GLY A 99 7.96 7.77 -13.15
N ASP A 100 7.52 8.00 -14.39
CA ASP A 100 6.41 8.88 -14.68
C ASP A 100 5.05 8.19 -14.49
N GLU A 101 3.97 8.97 -14.58
CA GLU A 101 2.62 8.45 -14.37
C GLU A 101 2.23 7.39 -15.41
N ALA A 102 2.69 7.52 -16.66
CA ALA A 102 2.35 6.60 -17.74
C ALA A 102 3.02 5.23 -17.53
N ASP A 103 4.28 5.23 -17.10
CA ASP A 103 5.01 4.01 -16.74
C ASP A 103 4.36 3.29 -15.56
N ILE A 104 4.02 4.03 -14.49
CA ILE A 104 3.38 3.47 -13.30
C ILE A 104 2.01 2.87 -13.63
N VAL A 105 1.21 3.59 -14.43
CA VAL A 105 -0.09 3.10 -14.91
C VAL A 105 0.07 1.83 -15.76
N THR A 106 1.08 1.78 -16.63
CA THR A 106 1.38 0.59 -17.43
C THR A 106 1.70 -0.61 -16.54
N ARG A 107 2.58 -0.43 -15.53
CA ARG A 107 2.91 -1.50 -14.56
C ARG A 107 1.71 -1.96 -13.75
N PHE A 108 0.81 -1.05 -13.40
CA PHE A 108 -0.43 -1.38 -12.74
C PHE A 108 -1.35 -2.26 -13.61
N TYR A 109 -1.50 -1.92 -14.89
CA TYR A 109 -2.29 -2.75 -15.82
C TYR A 109 -1.62 -4.10 -16.11
N GLU A 110 -0.30 -4.18 -16.18
CA GLU A 110 0.42 -5.46 -16.27
C GLU A 110 0.09 -6.37 -15.07
N LEU A 111 0.06 -5.80 -13.86
CA LEU A 111 -0.32 -6.51 -12.64
C LEU A 111 -1.79 -6.99 -12.70
N LYS A 112 -2.73 -6.14 -13.12
CA LYS A 112 -4.14 -6.52 -13.30
C LYS A 112 -4.32 -7.64 -14.33
N ASN A 113 -3.70 -7.50 -15.50
CA ASN A 113 -3.81 -8.48 -16.58
C ASN A 113 -3.22 -9.84 -16.20
N LYS A 114 -2.14 -9.84 -15.41
CA LYS A 114 -1.48 -11.07 -14.96
C LYS A 114 -2.27 -11.81 -13.89
N TYR A 115 -2.97 -11.08 -13.01
CA TYR A 115 -3.79 -11.64 -11.96
C TYR A 115 -5.23 -11.19 -12.17
N LYS A 116 -5.95 -11.87 -13.07
CA LYS A 116 -7.32 -11.59 -13.52
C LYS A 116 -8.37 -11.38 -12.40
N HIS A 117 -8.02 -11.63 -11.14
CA HIS A 117 -8.87 -11.35 -9.99
C HIS A 117 -8.80 -9.88 -9.53
N LEU A 118 -7.85 -9.09 -10.03
CA LEU A 118 -7.60 -7.71 -9.60
C LEU A 118 -8.46 -6.66 -10.34
N ASP A 119 -9.53 -7.02 -11.03
CA ASP A 119 -10.29 -6.05 -11.84
C ASP A 119 -10.90 -4.90 -11.00
N GLU A 120 -11.19 -5.18 -9.72
CA GLU A 120 -11.79 -4.23 -8.79
C GLU A 120 -10.81 -3.27 -8.13
N ILE A 121 -9.50 -3.46 -8.31
CA ILE A 121 -8.51 -2.54 -7.75
C ILE A 121 -8.36 -1.29 -8.63
N THR A 122 -8.27 -0.15 -7.97
CA THR A 122 -7.99 1.17 -8.56
C THR A 122 -6.57 1.62 -8.21
N LEU A 123 -6.04 2.54 -9.02
CA LEU A 123 -4.79 3.24 -8.78
C LEU A 123 -5.08 4.74 -8.72
N GLU A 124 -4.57 5.41 -7.70
CA GLU A 124 -4.65 6.86 -7.55
C GLU A 124 -3.26 7.43 -7.26
N PHE A 125 -2.95 8.58 -7.86
CA PHE A 125 -1.77 9.36 -7.53
C PHE A 125 -2.12 10.32 -6.40
N LEU A 126 -1.40 10.22 -5.29
CA LEU A 126 -1.63 11.05 -4.12
C LEU A 126 -0.88 12.38 -4.27
N ASP A 127 -1.54 13.45 -3.82
CA ASP A 127 -0.95 14.79 -3.73
C ASP A 127 0.32 14.81 -2.86
N ASP A 128 1.20 15.77 -3.13
CA ASP A 128 2.45 15.99 -2.40
C ASP A 128 2.25 16.20 -0.88
N ARG A 129 1.05 16.59 -0.45
CA ARG A 129 0.68 16.73 0.96
C ARG A 129 0.68 15.42 1.74
N TYR A 130 0.65 14.29 1.03
CA TYR A 130 0.69 12.94 1.59
C TYR A 130 2.03 12.24 1.37
N LYS A 131 2.90 12.75 0.49
CA LYS A 131 4.21 12.17 0.17
C LYS A 131 5.19 12.29 1.35
N PHE A 132 5.04 11.43 2.35
CA PHE A 132 5.80 11.47 3.60
C PHE A 132 7.14 10.73 3.58
N ARG A 133 7.54 10.14 2.45
CA ARG A 133 8.92 9.69 2.22
C ARG A 133 9.58 10.50 1.12
N LYS A 134 10.90 10.62 1.20
CA LYS A 134 11.71 11.29 0.19
C LYS A 134 11.94 10.43 -1.07
N ASN A 135 11.94 9.11 -0.90
CA ASN A 135 12.17 8.15 -1.98
C ASN A 135 10.91 7.98 -2.85
N GLY A 136 11.14 7.59 -4.11
CA GLY A 136 10.10 7.48 -5.14
C GLY A 136 9.73 8.82 -5.74
N ASP A 137 9.32 8.80 -7.02
CA ASP A 137 8.92 10.02 -7.72
C ASP A 137 7.49 10.41 -7.34
N ARG A 138 6.62 9.41 -7.22
CA ARG A 138 5.19 9.59 -6.90
C ARG A 138 4.81 8.75 -5.69
N MET A 139 3.82 9.22 -4.92
CA MET A 139 3.12 8.36 -3.98
C MET A 139 1.82 7.91 -4.61
N ILE A 140 1.61 6.60 -4.64
CA ILE A 140 0.38 6.02 -5.17
C ILE A 140 -0.41 5.31 -4.09
N LEU A 141 -1.69 5.17 -4.37
CA LEU A 141 -2.66 4.44 -3.57
C LEU A 141 -3.33 3.37 -4.45
N ILE A 142 -3.35 2.15 -3.95
CA ILE A 142 -4.05 1.01 -4.52
C ILE A 142 -5.12 0.56 -3.51
N SER A 143 -6.36 0.48 -3.97
CA SER A 143 -7.51 0.13 -3.13
C SER A 143 -8.61 -0.56 -3.95
N VAL A 144 -9.62 -1.10 -3.26
CA VAL A 144 -10.85 -1.60 -3.89
C VAL A 144 -11.99 -0.66 -3.54
N ASN A 145 -12.69 -0.16 -4.56
CA ASN A 145 -13.66 0.93 -4.50
C ASN A 145 -13.04 2.29 -4.08
N LYS A 146 -13.65 3.41 -4.48
CA LYS A 146 -13.23 4.73 -3.98
C LYS A 146 -13.37 4.77 -2.45
N ILE A 147 -12.32 5.27 -1.78
CA ILE A 147 -12.21 5.35 -0.31
C ILE A 147 -13.12 6.45 0.23
#